data_AF-A0A1H8E3V2-F1
#
_entry.id   AF-A0A1H8E3V2-F1
#
_cell.length_a   1.000
_cell.length_b   1.000
_cell.length_c   1.000
_cell.angle_alpha   90.00
_cell.angle_beta   90.00
_cell.angle_gamma   90.00
#
_symmetry.space_group_name_H-M   'P 1'
#
loop_
_entity.id
_entity.type
_entity.pdbx_description
1 polymer ?
#
loop_
_entity_poly.entity_id
_entity_poly.type
_entity_poly.pdbx_seq_one_letter_code
_entity_poly.pdbx_strand_id
1 'polypeptide(L)'
;MDNHHFVLSLCSVMTGFAVSFFNRFGVLSLLVCGVVVLDIFTGILKAKISRHVNSNAGYKGFWKKLSLFAGLFFGYFLDFFELYLLSVGNLLSFSFQIPFGTIIGVYIILNESISVFENLYACGVKLPTCICKALKIANEQFEKDRIKK
;
A
#
# COMPACT_ATOMS: atom_id res chain seq x y z
N MET A 1 5.15 -42.66 10.96
CA MET A 1 4.47 -41.35 10.93
C MET A 1 4.06 -41.12 9.50
N ASP A 2 2.77 -41.26 9.21
CA ASP A 2 2.29 -41.23 7.83
C ASP A 2 2.41 -39.82 7.27
N ASN A 3 2.99 -39.72 6.07
CA ASN A 3 3.20 -38.45 5.37
C ASN A 3 1.89 -37.64 5.24
N HIS A 4 0.72 -38.30 5.22
CA HIS A 4 -0.59 -37.66 5.22
C HIS A 4 -0.87 -36.84 6.49
N HIS A 5 -0.54 -37.34 7.69
CA HIS A 5 -0.74 -36.60 8.94
C HIS A 5 0.21 -35.40 9.05
N PHE A 6 1.44 -35.54 8.54
CA PHE A 6 2.39 -34.43 8.48
C PHE A 6 1.94 -33.33 7.50
N VAL A 7 1.49 -33.71 6.30
CA VAL A 7 0.96 -32.77 5.29
C VAL A 7 -0.29 -32.04 5.82
N LEU A 8 -1.22 -32.76 6.44
CA LEU A 8 -2.43 -32.17 7.04
C LEU A 8 -2.07 -31.16 8.15
N SER A 9 -1.08 -31.47 8.98
CA SER A 9 -0.60 -30.56 10.02
C SER A 9 0.06 -29.30 9.45
N LEU A 10 0.79 -29.41 8.34
CA LEU A 10 1.40 -28.24 7.70
C LEU A 10 0.32 -27.34 7.09
N CYS A 11 -0.67 -27.94 6.41
CA CYS A 11 -1.80 -27.21 5.84
C CYS A 11 -2.60 -26.46 6.93
N SER A 12 -2.89 -27.08 8.07
CA SER A 12 -3.66 -26.43 9.14
C SER A 12 -2.92 -25.24 9.75
N VAL A 13 -1.60 -25.33 9.94
CA VAL A 13 -0.77 -24.21 10.42
C VAL A 13 -0.77 -23.07 9.41
N MET A 14 -0.60 -23.37 8.12
CA MET A 14 -0.61 -22.34 7.06
C MET A 14 -1.98 -21.66 6.95
N THR A 15 -3.08 -22.42 6.97
CA THR A 15 -4.43 -21.87 6.93
C THR A 15 -4.74 -21.06 8.19
N GLY A 16 -4.35 -21.54 9.37
CA GLY A 16 -4.55 -20.81 10.63
C GLY A 16 -3.78 -19.49 10.66
N PHE A 17 -2.53 -19.48 10.18
CA PHE A 17 -1.75 -18.26 10.02
C PHE A 17 -2.40 -17.30 9.02
N ALA A 18 -2.82 -17.79 7.84
CA ALA A 18 -3.47 -16.97 6.83
C ALA A 18 -4.78 -16.35 7.36
N VAL A 19 -5.65 -17.13 8.00
CA VAL A 19 -6.91 -16.63 8.58
C VAL A 19 -6.63 -15.58 9.66
N SER A 20 -5.66 -15.81 10.54
CA SER A 20 -5.30 -14.85 11.60
C SER A 20 -4.75 -13.54 11.02
N PHE A 21 -3.91 -13.65 9.98
CA PHE A 21 -3.38 -12.49 9.26
C PHE A 21 -4.48 -11.69 8.58
N PHE A 22 -5.40 -12.35 7.85
CA PHE A 22 -6.53 -11.68 7.20
C PHE A 22 -7.52 -11.10 8.21
N ASN A 23 -7.72 -11.71 9.37
CA ASN A 23 -8.60 -11.16 10.40
C ASN A 23 -8.05 -9.83 10.95
N ARG A 24 -6.73 -9.72 11.12
CA ARG A 24 -6.09 -8.53 11.68
C ARG A 24 -5.81 -7.44 10.63
N PHE A 25 -5.34 -7.81 9.44
CA PHE A 25 -4.87 -6.87 8.42
C PHE A 25 -5.67 -6.92 7.12
N GLY A 26 -6.65 -7.81 7.01
CA GLY A 26 -7.36 -8.09 5.75
C GLY A 26 -8.09 -6.88 5.21
N VAL A 27 -8.87 -6.17 6.04
CA VAL A 27 -9.62 -4.98 5.59
C VAL A 27 -8.68 -3.91 5.03
N LEU A 28 -7.60 -3.61 5.74
CA LEU A 28 -6.61 -2.62 5.31
C LEU A 28 -5.89 -3.07 4.03
N SER A 29 -5.46 -4.33 3.96
CA SER A 29 -4.80 -4.90 2.78
C SER A 29 -5.71 -4.84 1.55
N LEU A 30 -7.01 -5.11 1.73
CA LEU A 30 -8.01 -5.08 0.66
C LEU A 30 -8.24 -3.64 0.17
N LEU A 31 -8.30 -2.66 1.08
CA LEU A 31 -8.40 -1.24 0.72
C LEU A 31 -7.16 -0.75 -0.04
N VAL A 32 -5.96 -1.07 0.42
CA VAL A 32 -4.70 -0.74 -0.27
C VAL A 32 -4.69 -1.36 -1.66
N CYS A 33 -5.00 -2.66 -1.77
CA CYS A 33 -5.05 -3.36 -3.04
C CYS A 33 -6.08 -2.73 -3.99
N GLY A 34 -7.28 -2.45 -3.50
CA GLY A 34 -8.35 -1.82 -4.28
C GLY A 34 -7.93 -0.47 -4.86
N VAL A 35 -7.35 0.42 -4.04
CA VAL A 35 -6.91 1.74 -4.52
C VAL A 35 -5.74 1.63 -5.51
N VAL A 36 -4.78 0.73 -5.28
CA VAL A 36 -3.66 0.51 -6.23
C VAL A 36 -4.15 -0.01 -7.58
N VAL A 37 -5.11 -0.94 -7.57
CA VAL A 37 -5.73 -1.48 -8.80
C VAL A 37 -6.52 -0.39 -9.53
N LEU A 38 -7.28 0.44 -8.81
CA LEU A 38 -7.97 1.59 -9.40
C LEU A 38 -6.98 2.59 -10.01
N ASP A 39 -5.84 2.83 -9.37
CA ASP A 39 -4.80 3.69 -9.93
C ASP A 39 -4.18 3.11 -11.21
N ILE A 40 -3.89 1.81 -11.24
CA ILE A 40 -3.41 1.15 -12.47
C ILE A 40 -4.45 1.29 -13.59
N PHE A 41 -5.72 1.04 -13.28
CA PHE A 41 -6.80 1.15 -14.26
C PHE A 41 -6.95 2.58 -14.80
N THR A 42 -6.97 3.58 -13.92
CA THR A 42 -7.06 5.00 -14.32
C THR A 42 -5.83 5.47 -15.09
N GLY A 43 -4.64 4.97 -14.76
CA GLY A 43 -3.40 5.23 -15.50
C GLY A 43 -3.45 4.65 -16.93
N ILE A 44 -4.01 3.45 -17.11
CA ILE A 44 -4.22 2.87 -18.44
C ILE A 44 -5.24 3.70 -19.24
N LEU A 45 -6.32 4.15 -18.61
CA LEU A 45 -7.30 5.03 -19.26
C LEU A 45 -6.67 6.34 -19.73
N LYS A 46 -5.85 6.98 -18.87
CA LYS A 46 -5.07 8.18 -19.23
C LYS A 46 -4.19 7.94 -20.45
N ALA A 47 -3.42 6.86 -20.47
CA ALA A 47 -2.53 6.54 -21.59
C ALA A 47 -3.30 6.28 -22.90
N LYS A 48 -4.48 5.66 -22.80
CA LYS A 48 -5.35 5.40 -23.96
C LYS A 48 -5.93 6.70 -24.54
N ILE A 49 -6.37 7.61 -23.68
CA ILE A 49 -6.94 8.91 -24.10
C ILE A 49 -5.84 9.81 -24.67
N SER A 50 -4.66 9.85 -24.05
CA SER A 50 -3.56 10.71 -24.51
C SER A 50 -2.82 10.17 -25.75
N ARG A 51 -3.18 8.98 -26.25
CA ARG A 51 -2.52 8.23 -27.36
C ARG A 51 -0.99 8.09 -27.22
N HIS A 52 -0.45 8.32 -26.03
CA HIS A 52 0.98 8.23 -25.74
C HIS A 52 1.19 7.13 -24.71
N VAL A 53 1.39 5.90 -25.20
CA VAL A 53 1.77 4.77 -24.36
C VAL A 53 3.29 4.72 -24.28
N ASN A 54 3.85 5.14 -23.16
CA ASN A 54 5.28 5.02 -22.89
C ASN A 54 5.53 3.84 -21.94
N SER A 55 6.05 2.73 -22.49
CA SER A 55 6.34 1.51 -21.73
C SER A 55 7.35 1.75 -20.60
N ASN A 56 8.28 2.69 -20.76
CA ASN A 56 9.29 3.00 -19.73
C ASN A 56 8.66 3.72 -18.52
N ALA A 57 7.67 4.58 -18.77
CA ALA A 57 6.89 5.22 -17.72
C ALA A 57 6.03 4.19 -16.95
N GLY A 58 5.39 3.26 -17.68
CA GLY A 58 4.60 2.18 -17.08
C GLY A 58 5.43 1.24 -16.21
N TYR A 59 6.61 0.83 -16.69
CA TYR A 59 7.54 -0.03 -15.94
C TYR A 59 7.99 0.64 -14.64
N LYS A 60 8.40 1.91 -14.70
CA LYS A 60 8.80 2.67 -13.50
C LYS A 60 7.66 2.82 -12.50
N GLY A 61 6.44 3.05 -12.99
CA GLY A 61 5.23 3.12 -12.16
C GLY A 61 4.93 1.80 -11.43
N PHE A 62 5.07 0.68 -12.15
CA PHE A 62 4.89 -0.65 -11.57
C PHE A 62 5.87 -0.94 -10.43
N TRP A 63 7.17 -0.71 -10.64
CA TRP A 63 8.18 -0.93 -9.59
C TRP A 63 7.98 -0.02 -8.38
N LYS A 64 7.53 1.23 -8.59
CA LYS A 64 7.19 2.13 -7.49
C LYS A 64 6.06 1.56 -6.63
N LYS A 65 4.99 1.06 -7.25
CA LYS A 65 3.86 0.42 -6.54
C LYS A 65 4.29 -0.84 -5.80
N LEU A 66 5.15 -1.66 -6.41
CA LEU A 66 5.70 -2.85 -5.75
C LEU A 66 6.52 -2.48 -4.50
N SER A 67 7.28 -1.39 -4.55
CA SER A 67 8.01 -0.86 -3.38
C SER A 67 7.06 -0.41 -2.26
N LEU A 68 5.87 0.11 -2.57
CA LEU A 68 4.87 0.46 -1.55
C LEU A 68 4.35 -0.79 -0.83
N PHE A 69 4.08 -1.86 -1.57
CA PHE A 69 3.71 -3.15 -0.95
C PHE A 69 4.83 -3.70 -0.06
N ALA A 70 6.10 -3.61 -0.49
CA ALA A 70 7.23 -4.00 0.35
C ALA A 70 7.26 -3.21 1.68
N GLY A 71 6.99 -1.89 1.61
CA GLY A 71 6.85 -1.05 2.80
C GLY A 71 5.68 -1.48 3.70
N LEU A 72 4.54 -1.83 3.11
CA LEU A 72 3.37 -2.33 3.87
C LEU A 72 3.69 -3.65 4.60
N PHE A 73 4.33 -4.59 3.92
CA PHE A 73 4.78 -5.85 4.54
C PHE A 73 5.76 -5.59 5.67
N PHE A 74 6.67 -4.64 5.50
CA PHE A 74 7.57 -4.22 6.56
C PHE A 74 6.83 -3.61 7.76
N GLY A 75 5.78 -2.83 7.52
CA GLY A 75 4.89 -2.33 8.58
C GLY A 75 4.24 -3.46 9.39
N TYR A 76 3.68 -4.47 8.72
CA TYR A 76 3.12 -5.63 9.41
C TYR A 76 4.18 -6.44 10.16
N PHE A 77 5.40 -6.53 9.62
CA PHE A 77 6.51 -7.15 10.32
C PHE A 77 6.84 -6.42 11.63
N LEU A 78 6.84 -5.08 11.62
CA LEU A 78 7.03 -4.29 12.84
C LEU A 78 5.88 -4.48 13.85
N ASP A 79 4.64 -4.57 13.38
CA ASP A 79 3.48 -4.86 14.25
C ASP A 79 3.62 -6.23 14.95
N PHE A 80 4.15 -7.24 14.26
CA PHE A 80 4.46 -8.55 14.87
C PHE A 80 5.67 -8.50 15.80
N PHE A 81 6.70 -7.72 15.45
CA PHE A 81 7.88 -7.55 16.29
C PHE A 81 7.52 -6.86 17.61
N GLU A 82 6.63 -5.87 17.59
CA GLU A 82 6.09 -5.24 18.79
C GLU A 82 5.37 -6.25 19.68
N LEU A 83 4.51 -7.09 19.10
CA LEU A 83 3.81 -8.15 19.84
C LEU A 83 4.78 -9.15 20.47
N TYR A 84 5.86 -9.51 19.76
CA TYR A 84 6.92 -10.37 20.28
C TYR A 84 7.62 -9.69 21.47
N LEU A 85 8.04 -8.43 21.33
CA LEU A 85 8.69 -7.69 22.41
C LEU A 85 7.82 -7.60 23.68
N LEU A 86 6.50 -7.40 23.52
CA LEU A 86 5.56 -7.41 24.66
C LEU A 86 5.49 -8.78 25.35
N SER A 87 5.58 -9.88 24.60
CA SER A 87 5.53 -11.23 25.16
C SER A 87 6.81 -11.67 25.89
N VAL A 88 7.97 -11.13 25.50
CA VAL A 88 9.26 -11.41 26.16
C VAL A 88 9.56 -10.37 27.25
N GLY A 89 8.95 -9.18 27.18
CA GLY A 89 9.31 -7.99 27.92
C GLY A 89 8.35 -7.55 29.02
N ASN A 90 7.89 -8.46 29.89
CA ASN A 90 7.13 -8.15 31.13
C ASN A 90 7.82 -7.15 32.11
N LEU A 91 8.95 -6.54 31.72
CA LEU A 91 9.79 -5.60 32.47
C LEU A 91 9.74 -4.14 31.97
N LEU A 92 9.23 -3.88 30.77
CA LEU A 92 9.12 -2.53 30.23
C LEU A 92 7.65 -2.08 30.26
N SER A 93 7.30 -1.27 31.26
CA SER A 93 5.98 -0.60 31.40
C SER A 93 5.65 0.39 30.27
N PHE A 94 6.36 0.33 29.14
CA PHE A 94 6.20 1.23 28.01
C PHE A 94 5.31 0.55 26.96
N SER A 95 4.00 0.71 27.13
CA SER A 95 3.01 0.29 26.14
C SER A 95 3.02 1.24 24.95
N PHE A 96 4.02 1.12 24.07
CA PHE A 96 3.98 1.74 22.76
C PHE A 96 3.20 0.82 21.83
N GLN A 97 1.88 0.95 21.82
CA GLN A 97 1.02 0.30 20.83
C GLN A 97 0.97 1.15 19.56
N ILE A 98 2.01 1.09 18.73
CA ILE A 98 2.04 1.83 17.47
C ILE A 98 1.63 0.89 16.34
N PRO A 99 0.48 1.12 15.68
CA PRO A 99 0.08 0.30 14.54
C PRO A 99 0.82 0.75 13.27
N PHE A 100 2.10 0.40 13.16
CA PHE A 100 2.98 0.75 12.02
C PHE A 100 2.36 0.33 10.69
N GLY A 101 1.82 -0.89 10.60
CA GLY A 101 1.15 -1.38 9.41
C GLY A 101 -0.03 -0.51 8.99
N THR A 102 -0.83 -0.04 9.95
CA THR A 102 -1.96 0.88 9.69
C THR A 102 -1.49 2.23 9.20
N ILE A 103 -0.47 2.81 9.83
CA ILE A 103 0.07 4.12 9.43
C ILE A 103 0.59 4.06 7.99
N ILE A 104 1.40 3.04 7.67
CA ILE A 104 1.94 2.86 6.32
C ILE A 104 0.81 2.55 5.32
N GLY A 105 -0.17 1.74 5.69
CA GLY A 105 -1.32 1.44 4.83
C GLY A 105 -2.14 2.69 4.48
N VAL A 106 -2.44 3.54 5.47
CA VAL A 106 -3.14 4.82 5.23
C VAL A 106 -2.30 5.74 4.34
N TYR A 107 -0.99 5.82 4.57
CA TYR A 107 -0.09 6.57 3.71
C TYR A 107 -0.16 6.10 2.24
N ILE A 108 -0.13 4.79 2.00
CA ILE A 108 -0.24 4.22 0.65
C ILE A 108 -1.59 4.55 0.03
N ILE A 109 -2.69 4.39 0.77
CA ILE A 109 -4.04 4.70 0.29
C ILE A 109 -4.14 6.16 -0.16
N LEU A 110 -3.64 7.09 0.66
CA LEU A 110 -3.65 8.52 0.33
C LEU A 110 -2.80 8.82 -0.90
N ASN A 111 -1.58 8.26 -0.97
CA ASN A 111 -0.66 8.49 -2.08
C ASN A 111 -1.22 7.98 -3.42
N GLU A 112 -1.80 6.78 -3.44
CA GLU A 112 -2.40 6.21 -4.65
C GLU A 112 -3.73 6.89 -5.01
N SER A 113 -4.50 7.38 -4.03
CA SER A 113 -5.70 8.20 -4.29
C SER A 113 -5.36 9.52 -4.99
N ILE A 114 -4.25 10.17 -4.62
CA ILE A 114 -3.73 11.36 -5.31
C ILE A 114 -3.39 11.02 -6.77
N SER A 115 -2.72 9.89 -6.99
CA SER A 115 -2.41 9.40 -8.35
C SER A 115 -3.67 9.14 -9.19
N VAL A 116 -4.71 8.55 -8.60
CA VAL A 116 -6.02 8.36 -9.25
C VAL A 116 -6.61 9.70 -9.67
N PHE A 117 -6.63 10.69 -8.78
CA PHE A 117 -7.17 12.02 -9.11
C PHE A 117 -6.37 12.71 -10.21
N GLU A 118 -5.04 12.58 -10.21
CA GLU A 118 -4.20 13.10 -11.29
C GLU A 118 -4.54 12.44 -12.63
N ASN A 119 -4.73 11.11 -12.62
CA ASN A 119 -5.10 10.36 -13.82
C ASN A 119 -6.48 10.76 -14.35
N LEU A 120 -7.47 10.91 -13.47
CA LEU A 120 -8.82 11.38 -13.83
C LEU A 120 -8.81 12.80 -14.37
N TYR A 121 -8.06 13.72 -13.74
CA TYR A 121 -7.92 15.09 -14.20
C TYR A 121 -7.31 15.15 -15.61
N ALA A 122 -6.28 14.35 -15.88
CA ALA A 122 -5.66 14.24 -17.19
C ALA A 122 -6.61 13.65 -18.26
N CYS A 123 -7.61 12.87 -17.86
CA CYS A 123 -8.66 12.37 -18.76
C CYS A 123 -9.76 13.42 -19.04
N GLY A 124 -9.69 14.62 -18.45
CA GLY A 124 -10.69 15.68 -18.64
C GLY A 124 -11.87 15.61 -17.67
N VAL A 125 -11.79 14.79 -16.61
CA VAL A 125 -12.84 14.74 -15.58
C VAL A 125 -12.80 16.02 -14.75
N LYS A 126 -13.95 16.70 -14.62
CA LYS A 126 -14.09 17.91 -13.79
C LYS A 126 -14.04 17.53 -12.31
N LEU A 127 -12.88 17.72 -11.68
CA LEU A 127 -12.71 17.54 -10.24
C LEU A 127 -13.13 18.79 -9.46
N PRO A 128 -13.62 18.65 -8.21
CA PRO A 128 -13.87 19.76 -7.31
C PRO A 128 -12.62 20.63 -7.10
N THR A 129 -12.83 21.95 -6.95
CA THR A 129 -11.73 22.93 -6.83
C THR A 129 -10.78 22.65 -5.67
N CYS A 130 -11.25 22.03 -4.58
CA CYS A 130 -10.43 21.62 -3.44
C CYS A 130 -9.36 20.59 -3.85
N ILE A 131 -9.75 19.57 -4.62
CA ILE A 131 -8.84 18.51 -5.09
C ILE A 131 -7.83 19.09 -6.07
N CYS A 132 -8.27 19.94 -7.00
CA CYS A 132 -7.36 20.62 -7.93
C CYS A 132 -6.30 21.47 -7.22
N LYS A 133 -6.65 22.15 -6.11
CA LYS A 133 -5.67 22.89 -5.30
C LYS A 133 -4.70 21.96 -4.58
N ALA A 134 -5.19 20.90 -3.96
CA ALA A 134 -4.36 19.93 -3.26
C ALA A 134 -3.35 19.25 -4.22
N LEU A 135 -3.81 18.88 -5.43
CA LEU A 135 -2.95 18.32 -6.48
C LEU A 135 -1.84 19.29 -6.91
N LYS A 136 -2.16 20.58 -7.09
CA LYS A 136 -1.15 21.60 -7.43
C LYS A 136 -0.07 21.71 -6.36
N ILE A 137 -0.47 21.81 -5.09
CA ILE A 137 0.46 21.90 -3.96
C ILE A 137 1.36 20.66 -3.89
N ALA A 138 0.78 19.47 -4.05
CA ALA A 138 1.56 18.23 -4.07
C ALA A 138 2.57 18.23 -5.22
N ASN A 139 2.17 18.63 -6.43
CA ASN A 139 3.06 18.66 -7.59
C ASN A 139 4.19 19.69 -7.44
N GLU A 140 3.91 20.87 -6.89
CA GLU A 140 4.92 21.90 -6.58
C GLU A 140 5.96 21.41 -5.56
N GLN A 141 5.53 20.62 -4.56
CA GLN A 141 6.46 19.99 -3.62
C GLN A 141 7.35 18.96 -4.33
N PHE A 142 6.77 18.10 -5.19
CA PHE A 142 7.55 17.12 -5.95
C PHE A 142 8.58 17.76 -6.90
N GLU A 143 8.27 18.90 -7.54
CA GLU A 143 9.25 19.61 -8.37
C GLU A 143 10.38 20.23 -7.54
N LYS A 144 10.06 20.84 -6.39
CA LYS A 144 11.09 21.37 -5.47
C LYS A 144 12.03 20.28 -4.96
N ASP A 145 11.50 19.09 -4.66
CA ASP A 145 12.30 17.95 -4.20
C ASP A 145 13.20 17.38 -5.30
N ARG A 146 12.78 17.48 -6.58
CA ARG A 146 13.63 17.09 -7.72
C ARG A 146 14.75 18.09 -8.04
N ILE A 147 14.57 19.37 -7.74
CA ILE A 147 15.60 20.41 -7.99
C ILE A 147 16.70 20.38 -6.91
N LYS A 148 16.42 19.83 -5.73
CA LYS A 148 17.38 19.71 -4.62
C LYS A 148 18.29 18.49 -4.69
N LYS A 149 18.10 17.60 -5.66
CA LYS A 149 18.83 16.33 -5.80
C LYS A 149 19.70 16.34 -7.04
#